data_AF-A0A849SNB0-F1
#
_entry.id   AF-A0A849SNB0-F1
#
_cell.length_a   1.000
_cell.length_b   1.000
_cell.length_c   1.000
_cell.angle_alpha   90.00
_cell.angle_beta   90.00
_cell.angle_gamma   90.00
#
_symmetry.space_group_name_H-M   'P 1'
#
loop_
_entity.id
_entity.type
_entity.pdbx_description
1 polymer ?
#
loop_
_entity_poly.entity_id
_entity_poly.type
_entity_poly.pdbx_seq_one_letter_code
_entity_poly.pdbx_strand_id
1 'polypeptide(L)'
;MDAHMLTRRATLGLAGSALALGLMVRAARGEPASATPTSASKIRIHDADETLRDYCEWDGTCWWLTLPSGTRFELIGSTHDPAILNPGDGEFHPFDAAEVRAALAAVRYPLEGVACEIFLLPYPRRFGLDSAADRELILLSPGVRSLSPERQHAEVVHELGHVMHLARLPDHDLAGWANYRGMRGIADAQTYAPDAPHANRPHEIFAEDFRVLFGGALAVRDGAIENAAIAPPAAVVGLEGFLLGLSGVVFDRLAAART
;
A
#
# COMPACT_ATOMS: atom_id res chain seq x y z
N MET A 1 35.52 -18.23 47.96
CA MET A 1 34.67 -17.09 48.35
C MET A 1 33.93 -16.66 47.08
N ASP A 2 32.95 -17.44 46.63
CA ASP A 2 31.53 -17.43 47.07
C ASP A 2 30.91 -16.04 46.98
N ALA A 3 29.72 -15.80 46.42
CA ALA A 3 28.72 -16.64 45.76
C ALA A 3 27.62 -15.70 45.20
N HIS A 4 26.65 -16.30 44.48
CA HIS A 4 25.31 -15.79 44.14
C HIS A 4 25.21 -14.82 42.95
N MET A 5 24.83 -15.22 41.73
CA MET A 5 23.53 -15.78 41.30
C MET A 5 22.33 -15.10 41.95
N LEU A 6 21.55 -14.31 41.20
CA LEU A 6 20.09 -14.38 41.31
C LEU A 6 19.37 -13.87 40.05
N THR A 7 18.94 -14.86 39.28
CA THR A 7 17.84 -14.85 38.33
C THR A 7 16.53 -14.41 39.01
N ARG A 8 15.69 -13.60 38.35
CA ARG A 8 14.25 -13.62 38.60
C ARG A 8 13.47 -13.61 37.28
N ARG A 9 13.05 -14.82 36.92
CA ARG A 9 11.82 -15.08 36.15
C ARG A 9 10.62 -14.66 37.01
N ALA A 10 9.59 -14.10 36.38
CA ALA A 10 8.24 -14.08 36.92
C ALA A 10 7.31 -14.71 35.88
N THR A 11 7.00 -15.98 36.10
CA THR A 11 5.78 -16.63 35.62
C THR A 11 4.84 -16.76 36.82
N LEU A 12 3.62 -16.28 36.69
CA LEU A 12 2.49 -16.73 37.51
C LEU A 12 1.26 -16.79 36.62
N GLY A 13 0.70 -17.99 36.54
CA GLY A 13 -0.64 -18.24 36.00
C GLY A 13 -1.66 -18.43 37.10
N LEU A 14 -2.92 -18.53 36.69
CA LEU A 14 -4.08 -19.17 37.34
C LEU A 14 -5.12 -19.31 36.21
N ALA A 15 -5.43 -20.51 35.69
CA ALA A 15 -6.46 -21.44 36.18
C ALA A 15 -7.78 -20.71 36.50
N GLY A 16 -8.96 -20.99 35.93
CA GLY A 16 -9.49 -22.15 35.22
C GLY A 16 -10.93 -22.33 35.69
N SER A 17 -11.90 -22.57 34.79
CA SER A 17 -13.19 -23.24 35.07
C SER A 17 -13.95 -23.49 33.75
N ALA A 18 -14.51 -24.68 33.64
CA ALA A 18 -15.24 -25.22 32.49
C ALA A 18 -16.72 -25.52 32.85
N LEU A 19 -17.51 -25.80 31.81
CA LEU A 19 -18.85 -26.45 31.76
C LEU A 19 -20.08 -25.58 32.14
N ALA A 20 -21.27 -25.68 31.53
CA ALA A 20 -21.77 -26.54 30.44
C ALA A 20 -23.11 -26.00 29.85
N LEU A 21 -23.38 -26.42 28.61
CA LEU A 21 -24.65 -26.89 28.02
C LEU A 21 -25.84 -25.93 27.74
N GLY A 22 -26.23 -25.92 26.46
CA GLY A 22 -27.54 -25.49 25.98
C GLY A 22 -27.75 -25.83 24.50
N LEU A 23 -28.09 -27.09 24.21
CA LEU A 23 -28.59 -27.52 22.89
C LEU A 23 -29.96 -26.89 22.61
N MET A 24 -30.09 -26.20 21.47
CA MET A 24 -31.37 -25.95 20.81
C MET A 24 -31.18 -26.22 19.32
N VAL A 25 -31.66 -27.38 18.87
CA VAL A 25 -31.88 -27.68 17.46
C VAL A 25 -33.08 -26.86 17.00
N ARG A 26 -32.90 -26.08 15.94
CA ARG A 26 -34.01 -25.59 15.13
C ARG A 26 -33.69 -25.86 13.66
N ALA A 27 -34.39 -26.84 13.10
CA ALA A 27 -34.45 -27.05 11.68
C ALA A 27 -35.21 -25.89 11.04
N ALA A 28 -34.55 -25.15 10.14
CA ALA A 28 -35.20 -24.27 9.19
C ALA A 28 -34.79 -24.70 7.78
N ARG A 29 -35.82 -24.82 6.94
CA ARG A 29 -35.79 -25.33 5.57
C ARG A 29 -35.04 -24.36 4.66
N GLY A 30 -34.48 -24.91 3.59
CA GLY A 30 -33.62 -24.22 2.64
C GLY A 30 -34.23 -22.95 2.05
N GLU A 31 -33.44 -21.89 2.10
CA GLU A 31 -33.47 -20.76 1.18
C GLU A 31 -32.14 -20.76 0.42
N PRO A 32 -32.14 -20.37 -0.87
CA PRO A 32 -30.91 -20.31 -1.65
C PRO A 32 -29.93 -19.37 -0.98
N ALA A 33 -28.67 -19.78 -0.91
CA ALA A 33 -27.58 -18.98 -0.36
C ALA A 33 -27.63 -17.56 -0.93
N SER A 34 -28.10 -16.61 -0.12
CA SER A 34 -27.85 -15.19 -0.37
C SER A 34 -26.34 -15.06 -0.47
N ALA A 35 -25.88 -14.64 -1.65
CA ALA A 35 -24.50 -14.24 -1.85
C ALA A 35 -24.12 -13.34 -0.68
N THR A 36 -23.18 -13.82 0.14
CA THR A 36 -22.50 -12.99 1.13
C THR A 36 -22.08 -11.72 0.41
N PRO A 37 -22.39 -10.52 0.91
CA PRO A 37 -21.87 -9.32 0.27
C PRO A 37 -20.36 -9.48 0.25
N THR A 38 -19.79 -9.56 -0.96
CA THR A 38 -18.36 -9.49 -1.19
C THR A 38 -17.90 -8.28 -0.38
N SER A 39 -16.99 -8.48 0.58
CA SER A 39 -16.52 -7.39 1.43
C SER A 39 -15.89 -6.34 0.53
N ALA A 40 -16.66 -5.30 0.20
CA ALA A 40 -16.22 -4.22 -0.67
C ALA A 40 -14.89 -3.65 -0.13
N SER A 41 -14.03 -3.20 -1.03
CA SER A 41 -12.82 -2.48 -0.63
C SER A 41 -13.24 -1.25 0.20
N LYS A 42 -12.52 -1.01 1.30
CA LYS A 42 -12.74 0.13 2.20
C LYS A 42 -11.69 1.19 1.93
N ILE A 43 -11.57 1.57 0.66
CA ILE A 43 -10.64 2.62 0.25
C ILE A 43 -11.36 3.97 0.36
N ARG A 44 -10.81 4.87 1.16
CA ARG A 44 -11.31 6.24 1.37
C ARG A 44 -10.30 7.23 0.82
N ILE A 45 -10.78 8.26 0.12
CA ILE A 45 -9.95 9.33 -0.41
C ILE A 45 -10.36 10.61 0.29
N HIS A 46 -9.40 11.25 0.95
CA HIS A 46 -9.47 12.60 1.48
C HIS A 46 -8.81 13.53 0.46
N ASP A 47 -9.59 14.38 -0.20
CA ASP A 47 -9.02 15.34 -1.15
C ASP A 47 -8.16 16.40 -0.44
N ALA A 48 -7.48 17.24 -1.21
CA ALA A 48 -6.54 18.20 -0.64
C ALA A 48 -7.21 19.26 0.25
N ASP A 49 -8.44 19.66 -0.08
CA ASP A 49 -9.22 20.63 0.68
C ASP A 49 -9.70 20.01 1.99
N GLU A 50 -10.21 18.78 1.96
CA GLU A 50 -10.57 18.01 3.15
C GLU A 50 -9.35 17.76 4.03
N THR A 51 -8.23 17.34 3.44
CA THR A 51 -6.96 17.09 4.14
C THR A 51 -6.49 18.36 4.86
N LEU A 52 -6.49 19.50 4.15
CA LEU A 52 -6.09 20.78 4.73
C LEU A 52 -7.02 21.24 5.86
N ARG A 53 -8.34 21.11 5.67
CA ARG A 53 -9.33 21.61 6.63
C ARG A 53 -9.42 20.76 7.89
N ASP A 54 -9.42 19.44 7.72
CA ASP A 54 -9.82 18.51 8.78
C ASP A 54 -8.62 17.83 9.47
N TYR A 55 -7.45 17.80 8.80
CA TYR A 55 -6.27 17.08 9.28
C TYR A 55 -5.02 17.94 9.40
N CYS A 56 -5.02 19.17 8.88
CA CYS A 56 -3.89 20.08 8.97
C CYS A 56 -4.15 21.24 9.94
N GLU A 57 -3.12 21.59 10.73
CA GLU A 57 -3.15 22.72 11.64
C GLU A 57 -1.89 23.57 11.47
N TRP A 58 -2.04 24.89 11.48
CA TRP A 58 -0.92 25.82 11.54
C TRP A 58 -0.61 26.19 12.99
N ASP A 59 0.63 25.94 13.45
CA ASP A 59 1.03 26.20 14.84
C ASP A 59 1.65 27.60 15.07
N GLY A 60 1.70 28.44 14.04
CA GLY A 60 2.41 29.72 14.04
C GLY A 60 3.71 29.71 13.24
N THR A 61 4.30 28.52 13.00
CA THR A 61 5.60 28.35 12.33
C THR A 61 5.53 27.41 11.14
N CYS A 62 4.83 26.29 11.27
CA CYS A 62 4.66 25.32 10.20
C CYS A 62 3.26 24.70 10.20
N TRP A 63 2.94 24.04 9.09
CA TRP A 63 1.75 23.22 8.96
C TRP A 63 2.03 21.84 9.53
N TRP A 64 1.08 21.28 10.26
CA TRP A 64 1.13 19.93 10.79
C TRP A 64 -0.04 19.10 10.27
N LEU A 65 0.25 18.01 9.57
CA LEU A 65 -0.71 16.95 9.32
C LEU A 65 -0.82 16.06 10.56
N THR A 66 -2.03 15.79 11.04
CA THR A 66 -2.32 14.81 12.09
C THR A 66 -3.27 13.75 11.58
N LEU A 67 -2.80 12.52 11.44
CA LEU A 67 -3.61 11.39 10.98
C LEU A 67 -4.56 10.90 12.08
N PRO A 68 -5.64 10.16 11.75
CA PRO A 68 -6.51 9.52 12.74
C PRO A 68 -5.80 8.64 13.77
N SER A 69 -4.65 8.06 13.40
CA SER A 69 -3.79 7.28 14.30
C SER A 69 -3.09 8.11 15.37
N GLY A 70 -3.10 9.45 15.26
CA GLY A 70 -2.32 10.38 16.06
C GLY A 70 -0.90 10.62 15.53
N THR A 71 -0.48 9.93 14.46
CA THR A 71 0.79 10.21 13.79
C THR A 71 0.79 11.63 13.22
N ARG A 72 1.89 12.37 13.43
CA ARG A 72 2.03 13.76 12.98
C ARG A 72 3.18 13.94 12.01
N PHE A 73 2.99 14.79 11.01
CA PHE A 73 4.00 15.17 10.04
C PHE A 73 4.07 16.69 9.92
N GLU A 74 5.27 17.24 10.00
CA GLU A 74 5.52 18.62 9.59
C GLU A 74 5.40 18.73 8.07
N LEU A 75 4.70 19.75 7.59
CA LEU A 75 4.51 20.04 6.18
C LEU A 75 5.23 21.34 5.78
N ILE A 76 5.71 21.36 4.54
CA ILE A 76 6.39 22.52 3.96
C ILE A 76 5.36 23.38 3.22
N GLY A 77 5.02 24.54 3.77
CA GLY A 77 4.05 25.47 3.18
C GLY A 77 4.57 26.36 2.04
N SER A 78 5.87 26.28 1.69
CA SER A 78 6.48 27.11 0.65
C SER A 78 7.42 26.32 -0.26
N THR A 79 7.29 26.52 -1.57
CA THR A 79 8.20 25.98 -2.59
C THR A 79 9.62 26.56 -2.49
N HIS A 80 9.80 27.66 -1.75
CA HIS A 80 11.10 28.30 -1.51
C HIS A 80 11.77 27.83 -0.22
N ASP A 81 11.17 26.87 0.49
CA ASP A 81 11.79 26.26 1.65
C ASP A 81 13.13 25.60 1.26
N PRO A 82 14.20 25.69 2.07
CA PRO A 82 15.49 25.09 1.74
C PRO A 82 15.47 23.57 1.50
N ALA A 83 14.46 22.86 2.00
CA ALA A 83 14.28 21.43 1.71
C ALA A 83 13.76 21.16 0.28
N ILE A 84 13.17 22.15 -0.39
CA ILE A 84 12.68 22.05 -1.76
C ILE A 84 13.78 22.48 -2.73
N LEU A 85 14.46 21.50 -3.32
CA LEU A 85 15.59 21.76 -4.23
C LEU A 85 15.17 22.40 -5.56
N ASN A 86 13.94 22.15 -6.01
CA ASN A 86 13.38 22.70 -7.24
C ASN A 86 12.04 23.37 -6.90
N PRO A 87 11.95 24.71 -6.90
CA PRO A 87 10.71 25.41 -6.54
C PRO A 87 9.61 25.27 -7.62
N GLY A 88 9.95 24.72 -8.78
CA GLY A 88 8.96 24.48 -9.83
C GLY A 88 8.44 25.76 -10.47
N ASP A 89 7.11 25.94 -10.48
CA ASP A 89 6.45 27.19 -10.89
C ASP A 89 6.11 28.13 -9.71
N GLY A 90 6.54 27.76 -8.49
CA GLY A 90 6.32 28.54 -7.28
C GLY A 90 5.14 28.08 -6.44
N GLU A 91 4.32 27.14 -6.92
CA GLU A 91 3.16 26.62 -6.22
C GLU A 91 3.24 25.10 -5.99
N PHE A 92 2.52 24.62 -4.98
CA PHE A 92 2.29 23.19 -4.81
C PHE A 92 1.01 22.78 -5.54
N HIS A 93 1.07 21.65 -6.23
CA HIS A 93 0.00 21.10 -7.06
C HIS A 93 -0.39 19.73 -6.50
N PRO A 94 -1.40 19.66 -5.62
CA PRO A 94 -1.91 18.40 -5.11
C PRO A 94 -2.42 17.48 -6.23
N PHE A 95 -2.52 16.20 -5.91
CA PHE A 95 -3.23 15.25 -6.76
C PHE A 95 -4.70 15.66 -6.92
N ASP A 96 -5.25 15.40 -8.11
CA ASP A 96 -6.67 15.57 -8.40
C ASP A 96 -7.45 14.34 -7.93
N ALA A 97 -8.41 14.55 -7.03
CA ALA A 97 -9.21 13.47 -6.48
C ALA A 97 -10.05 12.71 -7.53
N ALA A 98 -10.44 13.36 -8.63
CA ALA A 98 -11.11 12.70 -9.73
C ALA A 98 -10.17 11.74 -10.48
N GLU A 99 -8.91 12.15 -10.70
CA GLU A 99 -7.89 11.30 -11.32
C GLU A 99 -7.53 10.11 -10.43
N VAL A 100 -7.38 10.33 -9.11
CA VAL A 100 -7.15 9.23 -8.15
C VAL A 100 -8.31 8.22 -8.16
N ARG A 101 -9.56 8.71 -8.17
CA ARG A 101 -10.74 7.84 -8.29
C ARG A 101 -10.75 7.06 -9.61
N ALA A 102 -10.42 7.72 -10.72
CA ALA A 102 -10.35 7.09 -12.03
C ALA A 102 -9.26 6.01 -12.09
N ALA A 103 -8.08 6.29 -11.52
CA ALA A 103 -6.97 5.34 -11.43
C ALA A 103 -7.38 4.07 -10.67
N LEU A 104 -7.98 4.23 -9.48
CA LEU A 104 -8.47 3.11 -8.67
C LEU A 104 -9.56 2.31 -9.37
N ALA A 105 -10.51 2.98 -10.04
CA ALA A 105 -11.56 2.31 -10.80
C ALA A 105 -11.02 1.52 -12.01
N ALA A 106 -9.86 1.89 -12.53
CA ALA A 106 -9.20 1.22 -13.64
C ALA A 106 -8.30 0.04 -13.22
N VAL A 107 -8.09 -0.17 -11.92
CA VAL A 107 -7.31 -1.30 -11.40
C VAL A 107 -8.01 -2.62 -11.72
N ARG A 108 -7.27 -3.53 -12.36
CA ARG A 108 -7.71 -4.87 -12.76
C ARG A 108 -7.38 -5.96 -11.73
N TYR A 109 -7.01 -5.56 -10.53
CA TYR A 109 -6.70 -6.45 -9.41
C TYR A 109 -7.88 -6.54 -8.44
N PRO A 110 -8.22 -7.72 -7.88
CA PRO A 110 -9.25 -7.85 -6.86
C PRO A 110 -8.85 -7.13 -5.55
N LEU A 111 -9.57 -6.08 -5.17
CA LEU A 111 -9.28 -5.26 -3.98
C LEU A 111 -10.17 -5.61 -2.77
N GLU A 112 -10.91 -6.71 -2.82
CA GLU A 112 -11.78 -7.14 -1.72
C GLU A 112 -10.99 -7.35 -0.42
N GLY A 113 -11.53 -6.80 0.67
CA GLY A 113 -10.88 -6.85 1.98
C GLY A 113 -9.64 -5.96 2.14
N VAL A 114 -9.31 -5.13 1.13
CA VAL A 114 -8.31 -4.06 1.28
C VAL A 114 -8.97 -2.84 1.91
N ALA A 115 -8.39 -2.34 3.01
CA ALA A 115 -8.76 -1.08 3.65
C ALA A 115 -7.58 -0.12 3.53
N CYS A 116 -7.86 1.12 3.10
CA CYS A 116 -6.82 2.13 2.92
C CYS A 116 -7.41 3.54 2.98
N GLU A 117 -6.78 4.42 3.74
CA GLU A 117 -7.03 5.86 3.68
C GLU A 117 -5.99 6.55 2.79
N ILE A 118 -6.46 7.27 1.79
CA ILE A 118 -5.62 7.99 0.83
C ILE A 118 -5.79 9.48 1.09
N PHE A 119 -4.71 10.14 1.50
CA PHE A 119 -4.68 11.59 1.72
C PHE A 119 -3.96 12.26 0.55
N LEU A 120 -4.65 13.18 -0.12
CA LEU A 120 -4.03 14.07 -1.11
C LEU A 120 -3.45 15.25 -0.35
N LEU A 121 -2.13 15.34 -0.27
CA LEU A 121 -1.51 16.34 0.58
C LEU A 121 -1.52 17.72 -0.08
N PRO A 122 -1.93 18.79 0.64
CA PRO A 122 -1.82 20.16 0.14
C PRO A 122 -0.35 20.62 0.06
N TYR A 123 0.50 20.04 0.91
CA TYR A 123 1.90 20.39 1.10
C TYR A 123 2.74 19.12 1.33
N PRO A 124 3.98 19.04 0.85
CA PRO A 124 4.82 17.86 1.06
C PRO A 124 5.28 17.78 2.52
N ARG A 125 5.60 16.57 2.99
CA ARG A 125 6.12 16.34 4.34
C ARG A 125 7.59 16.72 4.42
N ARG A 126 8.03 17.43 5.46
CA ARG A 126 9.42 17.92 5.58
C ARG A 126 10.48 16.82 5.50
N PHE A 127 10.20 15.65 6.07
CA PHE A 127 11.12 14.51 6.11
C PHE A 127 10.66 13.34 5.22
N GLY A 128 9.96 13.66 4.13
CA GLY A 128 9.43 12.68 3.17
C GLY A 128 8.70 13.40 2.04
N LEU A 129 9.48 14.00 1.14
CA LEU A 129 8.97 14.88 0.08
C LEU A 129 8.16 14.12 -0.98
N ASP A 130 8.43 12.84 -1.16
CA ASP A 130 7.72 11.99 -2.10
C ASP A 130 6.45 11.39 -1.47
N SER A 131 5.61 10.80 -2.31
CA SER A 131 4.48 9.99 -1.85
C SER A 131 4.97 8.81 -1.00
N ALA A 132 4.09 8.24 -0.19
CA ALA A 132 4.40 7.03 0.55
C ALA A 132 3.14 6.26 0.89
N ALA A 133 3.30 4.95 1.05
CA ALA A 133 2.28 4.08 1.59
C ALA A 133 2.73 3.33 2.85
N ASP A 134 1.73 2.93 3.63
CA ASP A 134 1.81 1.94 4.70
C ASP A 134 0.62 0.97 4.54
N ARG A 135 0.46 -0.03 5.41
CA ARG A 135 -0.51 -1.13 5.27
C ARG A 135 -1.96 -0.70 5.01
N GLU A 136 -2.36 0.46 5.50
CA GLU A 136 -3.73 0.98 5.36
C GLU A 136 -3.74 2.49 5.05
N LEU A 137 -2.63 3.01 4.53
CA LEU A 137 -2.43 4.45 4.35
C LEU A 137 -1.69 4.71 3.04
N ILE A 138 -2.14 5.72 2.30
CA ILE A 138 -1.37 6.34 1.22
C ILE A 138 -1.36 7.85 1.47
N LEU A 139 -0.17 8.45 1.40
CA LEU A 139 0.04 9.89 1.43
C LEU A 139 0.57 10.32 0.06
N LEU A 140 -0.25 10.99 -0.74
CA LEU A 140 0.13 11.46 -2.08
C LEU A 140 0.67 12.89 -1.97
N SER A 141 1.97 13.04 -2.21
CA SER A 141 2.66 14.33 -2.06
C SER A 141 2.42 15.23 -3.28
N PRO A 142 2.21 16.55 -3.11
CA PRO A 142 1.96 17.44 -4.25
C PRO A 142 3.21 17.59 -5.13
N GLY A 143 3.00 17.90 -6.41
CA GLY A 143 4.06 18.37 -7.30
C GLY A 143 4.41 19.84 -7.03
N VAL A 144 5.57 20.28 -7.52
CA VAL A 144 5.92 21.72 -7.65
C VAL A 144 5.55 22.29 -9.04
N ARG A 145 4.86 21.47 -9.84
CA ARG A 145 4.24 21.77 -11.13
C ARG A 145 3.03 20.88 -11.25
N SER A 146 2.06 21.27 -12.08
CA SER A 146 0.87 20.45 -12.33
C SER A 146 1.24 19.03 -12.77
N LEU A 147 0.55 18.05 -12.19
CA LEU A 147 0.77 16.63 -12.44
C LEU A 147 -0.08 16.18 -13.63
N SER A 148 0.54 15.53 -14.62
CA SER A 148 -0.24 14.96 -15.72
C SER A 148 -1.10 13.77 -15.22
N PRO A 149 -2.23 13.47 -15.87
CA PRO A 149 -3.05 12.30 -15.53
C PRO A 149 -2.23 10.99 -15.50
N GLU A 150 -1.32 10.79 -16.46
CA GLU A 150 -0.45 9.61 -16.51
C GLU A 150 0.40 9.48 -15.25
N ARG A 151 1.00 10.59 -14.80
CA ARG A 151 1.81 10.59 -13.57
C ARG A 151 0.95 10.28 -12.35
N GLN A 152 -0.24 10.89 -12.26
CA GLN A 152 -1.12 10.67 -11.12
C GLN A 152 -1.60 9.21 -11.05
N HIS A 153 -2.00 8.64 -12.19
CA HIS A 153 -2.44 7.25 -12.26
C HIS A 153 -1.29 6.28 -11.95
N ALA A 154 -0.10 6.55 -12.48
CA ALA A 154 1.07 5.72 -12.21
C ALA A 154 1.40 5.70 -10.71
N GLU A 155 1.50 6.87 -10.08
CA GLU A 155 1.84 6.98 -8.66
C GLU A 155 0.80 6.30 -7.77
N VAL A 156 -0.50 6.57 -7.98
CA VAL A 156 -1.57 6.00 -7.14
C VAL A 156 -1.54 4.48 -7.15
N VAL A 157 -1.35 3.88 -8.33
CA VAL A 157 -1.35 2.42 -8.46
C VAL A 157 -0.02 1.83 -7.95
N HIS A 158 1.09 2.54 -8.08
CA HIS A 158 2.36 2.18 -7.44
C HIS A 158 2.20 2.11 -5.92
N GLU A 159 1.69 3.17 -5.30
CA GLU A 159 1.48 3.22 -3.84
C GLU A 159 0.45 2.18 -3.36
N LEU A 160 -0.56 1.88 -4.19
CA LEU A 160 -1.47 0.76 -3.92
C LEU A 160 -0.72 -0.57 -3.93
N GLY A 161 0.28 -0.75 -4.80
CA GLY A 161 1.17 -1.91 -4.78
C GLY A 161 1.91 -2.07 -3.45
N HIS A 162 2.31 -0.97 -2.82
CA HIS A 162 2.87 -0.98 -1.47
C HIS A 162 1.87 -1.46 -0.40
N VAL A 163 0.66 -0.89 -0.39
CA VAL A 163 -0.44 -1.35 0.47
C VAL A 163 -0.65 -2.86 0.30
N MET A 164 -0.64 -3.35 -0.94
CA MET A 164 -0.86 -4.75 -1.26
C MET A 164 0.23 -5.67 -0.71
N HIS A 165 1.53 -5.37 -0.88
CA HIS A 165 2.55 -6.24 -0.29
C HIS A 165 2.50 -6.17 1.24
N LEU A 166 2.31 -5.00 1.84
CA LEU A 166 2.23 -4.89 3.31
C LEU A 166 1.07 -5.70 3.91
N ALA A 167 -0.04 -5.83 3.17
CA ALA A 167 -1.20 -6.61 3.58
C ALA A 167 -1.10 -8.11 3.25
N ARG A 168 -0.52 -8.48 2.10
CA ARG A 168 -0.61 -9.84 1.55
C ARG A 168 0.72 -10.58 1.38
N LEU A 169 1.83 -9.85 1.34
CA LEU A 169 3.19 -10.36 1.31
C LEU A 169 4.06 -9.58 2.31
N PRO A 170 3.72 -9.61 3.61
CA PRO A 170 4.43 -8.81 4.62
C PRO A 170 5.88 -9.27 4.76
N ASP A 171 6.76 -8.41 5.24
CA ASP A 171 8.21 -8.66 5.32
C ASP A 171 8.61 -9.94 6.08
N HIS A 172 7.76 -10.41 7.01
CA HIS A 172 7.99 -11.65 7.74
C HIS A 172 7.65 -12.92 6.94
N ASP A 173 6.97 -12.82 5.79
CA ASP A 173 6.77 -13.92 4.85
C ASP A 173 8.03 -14.13 3.99
N LEU A 174 9.06 -14.65 4.63
CA LEU A 174 10.35 -14.90 3.99
C LEU A 174 10.25 -15.86 2.81
N ALA A 175 9.32 -16.82 2.86
CA ALA A 175 9.13 -17.81 1.81
C ALA A 175 8.45 -17.19 0.57
N GLY A 176 7.41 -16.38 0.78
CA GLY A 176 6.75 -15.63 -0.28
C GLY A 176 7.70 -14.65 -0.95
N TRP A 177 8.47 -13.88 -0.16
CA TRP A 177 9.50 -12.99 -0.70
C TRP A 177 10.60 -13.74 -1.46
N ALA A 178 11.06 -14.88 -0.96
CA ALA A 178 12.03 -15.70 -1.69
C ALA A 178 11.49 -16.19 -3.04
N ASN A 179 10.21 -16.60 -3.09
CA ASN A 179 9.56 -17.02 -4.34
C ASN A 179 9.45 -15.85 -5.33
N TYR A 180 8.93 -14.72 -4.89
CA TYR A 180 8.84 -13.49 -5.68
C TYR A 180 10.20 -13.07 -6.25
N ARG A 181 11.21 -12.97 -5.37
CA ARG A 181 12.57 -12.58 -5.77
C ARG A 181 13.20 -13.57 -6.75
N GLY A 182 12.90 -14.87 -6.59
CA GLY A 182 13.31 -15.93 -7.50
C GLY A 182 12.72 -15.75 -8.90
N MET A 183 11.40 -15.52 -9.01
CA MET A 183 10.74 -15.24 -10.29
C MET A 183 11.31 -13.98 -10.96
N ARG A 184 11.59 -12.95 -10.18
CA ARG A 184 12.10 -11.67 -10.68
C ARG A 184 13.58 -11.67 -11.01
N GLY A 185 14.35 -12.66 -10.57
CA GLY A 185 15.80 -12.69 -10.73
C GLY A 185 16.54 -11.70 -9.82
N ILE A 186 15.95 -11.30 -8.69
CA ILE A 186 16.47 -10.28 -7.76
C ILE A 186 16.94 -10.89 -6.43
N ALA A 187 17.48 -12.11 -6.48
CA ALA A 187 17.93 -12.86 -5.31
C ALA A 187 19.25 -12.32 -4.71
N ASP A 188 20.04 -11.58 -5.48
CA ASP A 188 21.29 -10.99 -4.99
C ASP A 188 21.02 -9.89 -3.96
N ALA A 189 21.34 -10.16 -2.70
CA ALA A 189 21.14 -9.23 -1.60
C ALA A 189 22.16 -8.08 -1.55
N GLN A 190 23.22 -8.09 -2.37
CA GLN A 190 24.11 -6.93 -2.50
C GLN A 190 23.54 -5.88 -3.45
N THR A 191 22.84 -6.32 -4.50
CA THR A 191 22.20 -5.43 -5.48
C THR A 191 20.79 -5.04 -5.04
N TYR A 192 20.03 -6.01 -4.52
CA TYR A 192 18.61 -5.86 -4.20
C TYR A 192 18.38 -6.00 -2.69
N ALA A 193 18.53 -4.87 -2.00
CA ALA A 193 18.40 -4.73 -0.55
C ALA A 193 17.46 -3.58 -0.19
N PRO A 194 16.94 -3.53 1.06
CA PRO A 194 16.05 -2.43 1.49
C PRO A 194 16.69 -1.03 1.39
N ASP A 195 18.02 -0.94 1.52
CA ASP A 195 18.81 0.29 1.47
C ASP A 195 19.47 0.54 0.10
N ALA A 196 19.17 -0.29 -0.90
CA ALA A 196 19.65 -0.13 -2.26
C ALA A 196 19.10 1.17 -2.91
N PRO A 197 19.65 1.61 -4.07
CA PRO A 197 19.00 2.63 -4.89
C PRO A 197 17.52 2.29 -5.10
N HIS A 198 16.65 3.30 -5.13
CA HIS A 198 15.18 3.14 -5.11
C HIS A 198 14.70 2.07 -6.11
N ALA A 199 15.05 2.19 -7.40
CA ALA A 199 14.75 1.20 -8.44
C ALA A 199 15.18 -0.26 -8.13
N ASN A 200 16.16 -0.48 -7.26
CA ASN A 200 16.69 -1.80 -6.91
C ASN A 200 16.09 -2.37 -5.62
N ARG A 201 15.24 -1.63 -4.91
CA ARG A 201 14.63 -2.13 -3.68
C ARG A 201 13.53 -3.13 -4.02
N PRO A 202 13.49 -4.33 -3.40
CA PRO A 202 12.48 -5.34 -3.71
C PRO A 202 11.02 -4.87 -3.56
N HIS A 203 10.75 -3.98 -2.60
CA HIS A 203 9.41 -3.44 -2.35
C HIS A 203 8.97 -2.47 -3.45
N GLU A 204 9.89 -1.65 -3.95
CA GLU A 204 9.65 -0.71 -5.06
C GLU A 204 9.43 -1.49 -6.37
N ILE A 205 10.24 -2.53 -6.61
CA ILE A 205 10.04 -3.41 -7.78
C ILE A 205 8.67 -4.10 -7.69
N PHE A 206 8.23 -4.51 -6.51
CA PHE A 206 6.88 -5.08 -6.32
C PHE A 206 5.79 -4.07 -6.66
N ALA A 207 5.90 -2.84 -6.14
CA ALA A 207 4.94 -1.77 -6.40
C ALA A 207 4.87 -1.42 -7.91
N GLU A 208 6.01 -1.37 -8.57
CA GLU A 208 6.11 -1.18 -10.02
C GLU A 208 5.52 -2.35 -10.82
N ASP A 209 5.81 -3.59 -10.43
CA ASP A 209 5.23 -4.78 -11.06
C ASP A 209 3.69 -4.77 -10.90
N PHE A 210 3.18 -4.39 -9.72
CA PHE A 210 1.74 -4.24 -9.47
C PHE A 210 1.13 -3.16 -10.37
N ARG A 211 1.76 -1.97 -10.46
CA ARG A 211 1.34 -0.87 -11.32
C ARG A 211 1.23 -1.30 -12.77
N VAL A 212 2.26 -1.96 -13.31
CA VAL A 212 2.32 -2.34 -14.72
C VAL A 212 1.35 -3.49 -15.04
N LEU A 213 1.21 -4.49 -14.18
CA LEU A 213 0.34 -5.64 -14.46
C LEU A 213 -1.14 -5.29 -14.29
N PHE A 214 -1.48 -4.51 -13.26
CA PHE A 214 -2.87 -4.34 -12.84
C PHE A 214 -3.42 -2.92 -12.96
N GLY A 215 -2.59 -1.90 -13.19
CA GLY A 215 -3.07 -0.53 -13.39
C GLY A 215 -3.87 -0.32 -14.68
N GLY A 216 -4.63 0.76 -14.74
CA GLY A 216 -5.28 1.23 -15.97
C GLY A 216 -4.28 1.65 -17.07
N ALA A 217 -4.74 1.91 -18.28
CA ALA A 217 -3.88 2.26 -19.42
C ALA A 217 -2.91 3.43 -19.12
N LEU A 218 -3.39 4.44 -18.40
CA LEU A 218 -2.57 5.60 -17.99
C LEU A 218 -1.49 5.22 -16.96
N ALA A 219 -1.80 4.32 -16.02
CA ALA A 219 -0.86 3.85 -15.00
C ALA A 219 0.22 2.94 -15.61
N VAL A 220 -0.13 2.12 -16.60
CA VAL A 220 0.80 1.19 -17.28
C VAL A 220 1.78 1.93 -18.18
N ARG A 221 1.30 2.95 -18.89
CA ARG A 221 2.05 3.71 -19.91
C ARG A 221 2.68 2.79 -20.97
N ASP A 222 3.98 2.61 -20.94
CA ASP A 222 4.77 1.78 -21.85
C ASP A 222 5.06 0.38 -21.29
N GLY A 223 4.56 0.08 -20.09
CA GLY A 223 4.80 -1.18 -19.39
C GLY A 223 6.23 -1.32 -18.85
N ALA A 224 7.01 -0.24 -18.89
CA ALA A 224 8.32 -0.19 -18.26
C ALA A 224 8.18 0.04 -16.75
N ILE A 225 9.14 -0.51 -16.02
CA ILE A 225 9.37 -0.22 -14.61
C ILE A 225 10.63 0.64 -14.47
N GLU A 226 10.82 1.29 -13.33
CA GLU A 226 12.00 2.13 -13.07
C GLU A 226 13.33 1.36 -13.26
N ASN A 227 13.37 0.10 -12.84
CA ASN A 227 14.53 -0.75 -13.01
C ASN A 227 14.64 -1.31 -14.43
N ALA A 228 15.32 -0.56 -15.31
CA ALA A 228 15.55 -0.98 -16.69
C ALA A 228 16.50 -2.20 -16.85
N ALA A 229 17.15 -2.66 -15.77
CA ALA A 229 18.10 -3.78 -15.83
C ALA A 229 17.44 -5.15 -15.70
N ILE A 230 16.17 -5.22 -15.30
CA ILE A 230 15.40 -6.46 -15.17
C ILE A 230 14.27 -6.52 -16.20
N ALA A 231 13.84 -7.72 -16.54
CA ALA A 231 12.75 -7.91 -17.51
C ALA A 231 11.47 -7.20 -17.04
N PRO A 232 10.68 -6.62 -17.96
CA PRO A 232 9.37 -6.06 -17.64
C PRO A 232 8.45 -7.16 -17.10
N PRO A 233 7.53 -6.84 -16.19
CA PRO A 233 6.76 -7.84 -15.46
C PRO A 233 5.90 -8.74 -16.36
N ALA A 234 5.37 -8.21 -17.46
CA ALA A 234 4.61 -8.99 -18.44
C ALA A 234 5.43 -10.09 -19.14
N ALA A 235 6.77 -10.01 -19.13
CA ALA A 235 7.66 -11.02 -19.69
C ALA A 235 8.09 -12.09 -18.68
N VAL A 236 7.75 -11.94 -17.39
CA VAL A 236 8.13 -12.87 -16.33
C VAL A 236 7.06 -13.94 -16.15
N VAL A 237 7.37 -15.16 -16.56
CA VAL A 237 6.43 -16.31 -16.49
C VAL A 237 5.98 -16.53 -15.04
N GLY A 238 4.66 -16.57 -14.83
CA GLY A 238 4.05 -16.86 -13.54
C GLY A 238 3.92 -15.66 -12.59
N LEU A 239 4.52 -14.52 -12.90
CA LEU A 239 4.50 -13.34 -12.02
C LEU A 239 3.09 -12.80 -11.79
N GLU A 240 2.33 -12.55 -12.86
CA GLU A 240 0.93 -12.09 -12.75
C GLU A 240 0.08 -13.06 -11.94
N GLY A 241 0.23 -14.37 -12.18
CA GLY A 241 -0.47 -15.41 -11.43
C GLY A 241 -0.09 -15.45 -9.95
N PHE A 242 1.19 -15.24 -9.62
CA PHE A 242 1.66 -15.12 -8.25
C PHE A 242 1.01 -13.92 -7.55
N LEU A 243 1.04 -12.73 -8.16
CA LEU A 243 0.48 -11.52 -7.57
C LEU A 243 -1.04 -11.64 -7.41
N LEU A 244 -1.75 -12.18 -8.41
CA LEU A 244 -3.19 -12.47 -8.29
C LEU A 244 -3.49 -13.46 -7.17
N GLY A 245 -2.63 -14.46 -6.96
CA GLY A 245 -2.75 -15.41 -5.85
C GLY A 245 -2.70 -14.75 -4.48
N LEU A 246 -1.98 -13.63 -4.33
CA LEU A 246 -1.91 -12.87 -3.08
C LEU A 246 -3.24 -12.21 -2.68
N SER A 247 -4.18 -12.04 -3.63
CA SER A 247 -5.47 -11.40 -3.35
C SER A 247 -6.31 -12.21 -2.36
N GLY A 248 -6.03 -13.51 -2.22
CA GLY A 248 -6.83 -14.44 -1.44
C GLY A 248 -8.18 -14.78 -2.09
N VAL A 249 -8.46 -14.23 -3.28
CA VAL A 249 -9.63 -14.63 -4.07
C VAL A 249 -9.32 -16.00 -4.67
N VAL A 250 -10.04 -17.02 -4.21
CA VAL A 250 -10.02 -18.35 -4.82
C VAL A 250 -10.65 -18.23 -6.21
N PHE A 251 -9.83 -18.22 -7.26
CA PHE A 251 -10.29 -18.26 -8.64
C PHE A 251 -10.78 -19.68 -9.00
N ASP A 252 -11.89 -20.11 -8.41
CA ASP A 252 -12.54 -21.37 -8.79
C ASP A 252 -13.20 -21.32 -10.19
N ARG A 253 -13.05 -20.22 -10.95
CA ARG A 253 -13.78 -20.01 -12.22
C ARG A 253 -13.03 -19.21 -13.30
N LEU A 254 -11.74 -19.46 -13.53
CA LEU A 254 -11.07 -19.00 -14.78
C LEU A 254 -10.74 -20.12 -15.77
N ALA A 255 -10.91 -21.39 -15.39
CA ALA A 255 -10.82 -22.51 -16.32
C ALA A 255 -12.10 -22.76 -17.15
N ALA A 256 -13.24 -22.15 -16.76
CA ALA A 256 -14.53 -22.41 -17.40
C ALA A 256 -14.94 -21.39 -18.49
N ALA A 257 -14.15 -20.34 -18.72
CA ALA A 257 -14.45 -19.28 -19.70
C ALA A 257 -13.47 -19.26 -20.89
N ARG A 258 -12.68 -20.32 -21.08
CA ARG A 258 -11.77 -20.49 -22.22
C ARG A 258 -12.07 -21.75 -23.05
N THR A 259 -13.34 -22.15 -23.12
CA THR A 259 -13.86 -23.12 -24.08
C THR A 259 -14.92 -22.47 -24.94
#